data_AF-A0A9D4N547-F1
#
_entry.id   AF-A0A9D4N547-F1
#
_cell.length_a   1.000
_cell.length_b   1.000
_cell.length_c   1.000
_cell.angle_alpha   90.00
_cell.angle_beta   90.00
_cell.angle_gamma   90.00
#
_symmetry.space_group_name_H-M   'P 1'
#
loop_
_entity.id
_entity.type
_entity.pdbx_description
1 polymer ?
#
loop_
_entity_poly.entity_id
_entity_poly.type
_entity_poly.pdbx_seq_one_letter_code
_entity_poly.pdbx_strand_id
1 'polypeptide(L)'
;MDLLEDMLQWGPDAVILCLGGNDITATCQPQDIGLGILELCQFVRARGVATVVVADICRRWVFRDPALTTDQFARIGSAIAKYVMRYFPVSSMVYVCDRDVHWLWDVVHLSSAGLEEFTTSLRLKLEKIMPYKD
;
A
#
# COMPACT_ATOMS: atom_id res chain seq x y z
N MET A 1 -0.33 -5.36 -17.60
CA MET A 1 -1.72 -5.06 -17.21
C MET A 1 -2.55 -6.33 -17.15
N ASP A 2 -2.25 -7.30 -17.99
CA ASP A 2 -2.97 -8.57 -18.17
C ASP A 2 -3.28 -9.29 -16.86
N LEU A 3 -2.30 -9.46 -15.96
CA LEU A 3 -2.54 -10.13 -14.66
C LEU A 3 -3.58 -9.40 -13.77
N LEU A 4 -3.54 -8.07 -13.69
CA LEU A 4 -4.50 -7.32 -12.88
C LEU A 4 -5.90 -7.43 -13.48
N GLU A 5 -6.02 -7.37 -14.81
CA GLU A 5 -7.31 -7.53 -15.47
C GLU A 5 -7.88 -8.93 -15.25
N ASP A 6 -7.05 -9.97 -15.37
CA ASP A 6 -7.44 -11.35 -15.08
C ASP A 6 -7.90 -11.53 -13.64
N MET A 7 -7.21 -10.91 -12.67
CA MET A 7 -7.61 -10.92 -11.26
C MET A 7 -8.96 -10.21 -11.03
N LEU A 8 -9.24 -9.13 -11.76
CA LEU A 8 -10.50 -8.39 -11.62
C LEU A 8 -11.69 -9.14 -12.26
N GLN A 9 -11.45 -10.00 -13.25
CA GLN A 9 -12.49 -10.86 -13.84
C GLN A 9 -13.07 -11.87 -12.84
N TRP A 10 -12.38 -12.16 -11.74
CA TRP A 10 -12.91 -13.01 -10.67
C TRP A 10 -14.05 -12.35 -9.89
N GLY A 11 -14.32 -11.06 -10.13
CA GLY A 11 -15.36 -10.30 -9.45
C GLY A 11 -15.10 -10.12 -7.95
N PRO A 12 -13.91 -9.64 -7.52
CA PRO A 12 -13.61 -9.51 -6.11
C PRO A 12 -14.50 -8.43 -5.45
N ASP A 13 -15.01 -8.72 -4.26
CA ASP A 13 -15.76 -7.74 -3.45
C ASP A 13 -14.89 -6.57 -2.99
N ALA A 14 -13.58 -6.84 -2.82
CA ALA A 14 -12.59 -5.86 -2.41
C ALA A 14 -11.21 -6.10 -3.02
N VAL A 15 -10.48 -5.01 -3.22
CA VAL A 15 -9.08 -5.01 -3.67
C VAL A 15 -8.25 -4.17 -2.71
N ILE A 16 -7.13 -4.72 -2.25
CA ILE A 16 -6.15 -4.03 -1.42
C ILE A 16 -4.91 -3.74 -2.27
N LEU A 17 -4.59 -2.45 -2.43
CA LEU A 17 -3.43 -1.99 -3.18
C LEU A 17 -2.27 -1.69 -2.23
N CYS A 18 -1.23 -2.53 -2.30
CA CYS A 18 0.04 -2.36 -1.58
C CYS A 18 1.15 -2.00 -2.60
N LEU A 19 1.18 -0.74 -3.07
CA LEU A 19 2.02 -0.30 -4.19
C LEU A 19 2.77 1.00 -3.87
N GLY A 20 3.67 1.42 -4.77
CA GLY A 20 4.39 2.70 -4.70
C GLY A 20 5.74 2.62 -3.99
N GLY A 21 5.94 1.67 -3.07
CA GLY A 21 7.21 1.55 -2.33
C GLY A 21 8.43 1.29 -3.23
N ASN A 22 8.25 0.55 -4.33
CA ASN A 22 9.35 0.27 -5.27
C ASN A 22 9.67 1.43 -6.22
N ASP A 23 8.75 2.40 -6.34
CA ASP A 23 8.84 3.55 -7.25
C ASP A 23 9.54 4.74 -6.57
N ILE A 24 9.69 4.71 -5.24
CA ILE A 24 10.41 5.73 -4.49
C ILE A 24 11.90 5.71 -4.85
N THR A 25 12.39 6.86 -5.30
CA THR A 25 13.80 7.18 -5.54
C THR A 25 14.17 8.47 -4.79
N ALA A 26 15.45 8.79 -4.69
CA ALA A 26 15.94 10.00 -4.00
C ALA A 26 15.44 11.30 -4.67
N THR A 27 15.05 11.24 -5.94
CA THR A 27 14.63 12.40 -6.74
C THR A 27 13.17 12.35 -7.20
N CYS A 28 12.41 11.30 -6.84
CA CYS A 28 11.00 11.21 -7.26
C CYS A 28 10.16 12.32 -6.66
N GLN A 29 9.10 12.71 -7.37
CA GLN A 29 8.04 13.54 -6.79
C GLN A 29 6.96 12.63 -6.19
N PRO A 30 6.63 12.77 -4.89
CA PRO A 30 5.56 11.99 -4.25
C PRO A 30 4.22 12.03 -4.99
N GLN A 31 3.93 13.15 -5.66
CA GLN A 31 2.70 13.38 -6.41
C GLN A 31 2.58 12.46 -7.62
N ASP A 32 3.68 12.16 -8.30
CA ASP A 32 3.66 11.30 -9.50
C ASP A 32 3.27 9.86 -9.11
N ILE A 33 3.86 9.36 -8.03
CA ILE A 33 3.53 8.02 -7.49
C ILE A 33 2.09 8.03 -6.94
N GLY A 34 1.72 9.07 -6.20
CA GLY A 34 0.37 9.22 -5.66
C GLY A 34 -0.71 9.28 -6.75
N LEU A 35 -0.45 9.97 -7.86
CA LEU A 35 -1.36 10.02 -9.01
C LEU A 35 -1.54 8.63 -9.62
N GLY A 36 -0.46 7.88 -9.84
CA GLY A 36 -0.53 6.51 -10.35
C GLY A 36 -1.36 5.58 -9.45
N ILE A 37 -1.24 5.71 -8.12
CA ILE A 37 -2.09 4.97 -7.17
C ILE A 37 -3.57 5.35 -7.33
N LEU A 38 -3.88 6.64 -7.46
CA LEU A 38 -5.26 7.11 -7.63
C LEU A 38 -5.87 6.63 -8.95
N GLU A 39 -5.11 6.65 -10.04
CA GLU A 39 -5.52 6.13 -11.34
C GLU A 39 -5.83 4.63 -11.26
N LEU A 40 -4.99 3.85 -10.57
CA LEU A 40 -5.26 2.43 -10.31
C LEU A 40 -6.54 2.22 -9.48
N CYS A 41 -6.76 3.03 -8.45
CA CYS A 41 -8.00 2.97 -7.67
C CYS A 41 -9.24 3.22 -8.55
N GLN A 42 -9.18 4.21 -9.44
CA GLN A 42 -10.27 4.51 -10.37
C GLN A 42 -10.46 3.38 -11.38
N PHE A 43 -9.38 2.83 -11.92
CA PHE A 43 -9.38 1.70 -12.84
C PHE A 43 -10.06 0.46 -12.26
N VAL A 44 -9.76 0.15 -10.99
CA VAL A 44 -10.35 -0.99 -10.27
C VAL A 44 -11.83 -0.75 -9.99
N ARG A 45 -12.22 0.44 -9.53
CA ARG A 45 -13.63 0.81 -9.31
C ARG A 45 -14.46 0.77 -10.60
N ALA A 46 -13.89 1.22 -11.71
CA ALA A 46 -14.54 1.19 -13.02
C ALA A 46 -14.86 -0.25 -13.50
N ARG A 47 -14.23 -1.27 -12.92
CA ARG A 47 -14.48 -2.69 -13.18
C ARG A 47 -15.48 -3.32 -12.19
N GLY A 48 -16.17 -2.51 -11.39
CA GLY A 48 -17.26 -2.97 -10.52
C GLY A 48 -16.85 -3.34 -9.10
N VAL A 49 -15.57 -3.21 -8.74
CA VAL A 49 -15.11 -3.46 -7.37
C VAL A 49 -15.56 -2.30 -6.48
N ALA A 50 -16.48 -2.59 -5.55
CA ALA A 50 -17.04 -1.59 -4.66
C ALA A 50 -16.01 -1.06 -3.65
N THR A 51 -15.17 -1.95 -3.13
CA THR A 51 -14.22 -1.62 -2.06
C THR A 51 -12.79 -1.67 -2.55
N VAL A 52 -12.15 -0.50 -2.62
CA VAL A 52 -10.72 -0.41 -2.91
C VAL A 52 -10.04 0.20 -1.71
N VAL A 53 -9.05 -0.50 -1.18
CA VAL A 53 -8.28 -0.09 0.00
C VAL A 53 -6.84 0.18 -0.41
N VAL A 54 -6.29 1.34 -0.09
CA VAL A 54 -4.86 1.62 -0.27
C VAL A 54 -4.14 1.33 1.03
N ALA A 55 -3.23 0.36 1.00
CA ALA A 55 -2.33 0.06 2.10
C ALA A 55 -1.13 0.99 2.09
N ASP A 56 -0.72 1.47 3.26
CA ASP A 56 0.46 2.33 3.35
C ASP A 56 1.77 1.61 3.00
N ILE A 57 2.74 2.40 2.54
CA ILE A 57 4.07 1.92 2.15
C ILE A 57 4.85 1.58 3.41
N CYS A 58 5.10 0.28 3.61
CA CYS A 58 5.87 -0.19 4.76
C CYS A 58 7.30 0.34 4.73
N ARG A 59 7.82 0.68 5.91
CA ARG A 59 9.26 0.98 6.08
C ARG A 59 10.08 -0.21 5.59
N ARG A 60 11.28 0.07 5.09
CA ARG A 60 12.32 -0.93 4.74
C ARG A 60 13.68 -0.27 4.83
N TRP A 61 14.74 -1.06 4.73
CA TRP A 61 16.10 -0.57 5.00
C TRP A 61 17.08 -0.74 3.84
N VAL A 62 16.69 -1.49 2.80
CA VAL A 62 17.44 -1.63 1.56
C VAL A 62 16.57 -1.16 0.39
N PHE A 63 17.20 -0.38 -0.49
CA PHE A 63 16.54 0.30 -1.59
C PHE A 63 17.23 -0.04 -2.92
N ARG A 64 16.45 -0.01 -4.00
CA ARG A 64 17.02 -0.12 -5.36
C ARG A 64 17.87 1.11 -5.71
N ASP A 65 17.47 2.27 -5.22
CA ASP A 65 18.22 3.51 -5.35
C ASP A 65 19.28 3.61 -4.23
N PRO A 66 20.58 3.58 -4.55
CA PRO A 66 21.64 3.63 -3.54
C PRO A 66 21.77 5.00 -2.86
N ALA A 67 21.20 6.07 -3.42
CA ALA A 67 21.20 7.40 -2.83
C ALA A 67 20.06 7.61 -1.83
N LEU A 68 19.11 6.67 -1.74
CA LEU A 68 17.94 6.79 -0.90
C LEU A 68 18.22 6.31 0.53
N THR A 69 17.93 7.15 1.51
CA THR A 69 18.01 6.78 2.93
C THR A 69 16.64 6.35 3.48
N THR A 70 16.64 5.62 4.59
CA THR A 70 15.40 5.23 5.29
C THR A 70 14.53 6.44 5.68
N ASP A 71 15.16 7.52 6.14
CA ASP A 71 14.44 8.76 6.49
C ASP A 71 13.84 9.44 5.26
N GLN A 72 14.55 9.46 4.13
CA GLN A 72 14.00 9.95 2.88
C GLN A 72 12.83 9.08 2.41
N PHE A 73 12.99 7.76 2.42
CA PHE A 73 11.96 6.81 2.05
C PHE A 73 10.68 7.00 2.90
N ALA A 74 10.83 7.08 4.22
CA ALA A 74 9.70 7.29 5.12
C ALA A 74 9.02 8.66 4.91
N ARG A 75 9.79 9.73 4.69
CA ARG A 75 9.22 11.06 4.38
C ARG A 75 8.47 11.07 3.06
N ILE A 76 9.02 10.45 2.02
CA ILE A 76 8.38 10.35 0.71
C ILE A 76 7.11 9.50 0.80
N GLY A 77 7.17 8.33 1.46
CA GLY A 77 6.00 7.48 1.71
C GLY A 77 4.87 8.23 2.42
N SER A 78 5.19 8.98 3.48
CA SER A 78 4.22 9.83 4.17
C SER A 78 3.63 10.92 3.27
N ALA A 79 4.43 11.53 2.39
CA ALA A 79 3.95 12.51 1.44
C ALA A 79 3.03 11.90 0.38
N ILE A 80 3.32 10.70 -0.12
CA ILE A 80 2.45 9.93 -1.02
C ILE A 80 1.12 9.66 -0.33
N ALA A 81 1.15 9.11 0.90
CA ALA A 81 -0.08 8.81 1.65
C ALA A 81 -0.95 10.06 1.85
N LYS A 82 -0.34 11.20 2.23
CA LYS A 82 -1.05 12.49 2.34
C LYS A 82 -1.66 12.94 1.03
N TYR A 83 -0.95 12.77 -0.08
CA TYR A 83 -1.46 13.11 -1.40
C TYR A 83 -2.68 12.24 -1.76
N VAL A 84 -2.58 10.92 -1.58
CA VAL A 84 -3.69 9.99 -1.87
C VAL A 84 -4.90 10.30 -0.98
N MET A 85 -4.71 10.52 0.33
CA MET A 85 -5.80 10.88 1.26
C MET A 85 -6.54 12.16 0.90
N ARG A 86 -5.92 13.07 0.12
CA ARG A 86 -6.58 14.31 -0.31
C ARG A 86 -7.63 14.07 -1.40
N TYR A 87 -7.45 13.03 -2.21
CA TYR A 87 -8.28 12.75 -3.39
C TYR A 87 -9.02 11.42 -3.31
N PHE A 88 -8.67 10.58 -2.33
CA PHE A 88 -9.31 9.31 -2.06
C PHE A 88 -9.93 9.33 -0.66
N PRO A 89 -11.14 8.78 -0.47
CA PRO A 89 -11.77 8.76 0.85
C PRO A 89 -10.83 8.18 1.90
N VAL A 90 -10.66 8.89 3.01
CA VAL A 90 -9.82 8.44 4.13
C VAL A 90 -10.28 7.08 4.67
N SER A 91 -11.59 6.81 4.61
CA SER A 91 -12.18 5.52 4.95
C SER A 91 -11.77 4.38 4.01
N SER A 92 -11.03 4.65 2.94
CA SER A 92 -10.53 3.66 1.97
C SER A 92 -9.01 3.54 2.00
N MET A 93 -8.37 4.04 3.06
CA MET A 93 -6.93 3.88 3.28
C MET A 93 -6.67 3.15 4.59
N VAL A 94 -5.74 2.19 4.54
CA VAL A 94 -5.26 1.47 5.72
C VAL A 94 -3.78 1.77 5.90
N TYR A 95 -3.46 2.43 7.01
CA TYR A 95 -2.08 2.54 7.46
C TYR A 95 -1.67 1.19 8.04
N VAL A 96 -0.93 0.32 7.35
CA VAL A 96 -0.79 -1.08 7.80
C VAL A 96 0.27 -1.25 8.88
N CYS A 97 1.38 -0.51 8.84
CA CYS A 97 2.52 -0.80 9.71
C CYS A 97 3.16 0.45 10.34
N ASP A 98 3.00 0.59 11.65
CA ASP A 98 3.67 1.62 12.49
C ASP A 98 4.91 1.06 13.22
N ARG A 99 5.17 -0.25 13.12
CA ARG A 99 6.07 -0.97 14.04
C ARG A 99 7.28 -1.56 13.35
N ASP A 100 8.33 -1.78 14.14
CA ASP A 100 9.47 -2.64 13.80
C ASP A 100 9.01 -4.09 13.65
N VAL A 101 8.44 -4.41 12.49
CA VAL A 101 8.12 -5.78 12.11
C VAL A 101 9.39 -6.61 11.97
N HIS A 102 9.29 -7.90 12.24
CA HIS A 102 10.42 -8.82 12.10
C HIS A 102 10.81 -9.03 10.62
N TRP A 103 11.90 -8.40 10.20
CA TRP A 103 12.46 -8.54 8.86
C TRP A 103 13.31 -9.81 8.71
N LEU A 104 13.44 -10.29 7.46
CA LEU A 104 14.52 -11.18 7.07
C LEU A 104 15.85 -10.43 7.04
N TRP A 105 16.93 -11.19 6.84
CA TRP A 105 18.30 -10.68 6.77
C TRP A 105 18.52 -9.66 5.64
N ASP A 106 17.69 -9.70 4.59
CA ASP A 106 17.75 -8.74 3.48
C ASP A 106 17.07 -7.41 3.78
N VAL A 107 16.37 -7.30 4.92
CA VAL A 107 15.67 -6.11 5.42
C VAL A 107 14.71 -5.45 4.39
N VAL A 108 14.24 -6.26 3.44
CA VAL A 108 13.22 -5.93 2.43
C VAL A 108 12.01 -6.86 2.55
N HIS A 109 12.24 -8.13 2.90
CA HIS A 109 11.19 -9.12 3.05
C HIS A 109 10.89 -9.36 4.54
N LEU A 110 9.61 -9.56 4.86
CA LEU A 110 9.19 -9.92 6.21
C LEU A 110 9.57 -11.37 6.51
N SER A 111 10.01 -11.63 7.75
CA SER A 111 10.07 -12.99 8.26
C SER A 111 8.66 -13.56 8.43
N SER A 112 8.53 -14.87 8.68
CA SER A 112 7.22 -15.47 8.96
C SER A 112 6.49 -14.78 10.12
N ALA A 113 7.22 -14.44 11.19
CA ALA A 113 6.67 -13.69 12.32
C ALA A 113 6.25 -12.26 11.92
N GLY A 114 7.08 -11.58 11.11
CA GLY A 114 6.76 -10.24 10.61
C GLY A 114 5.53 -10.24 9.68
N LEU A 115 5.35 -11.30 8.89
CA LEU A 115 4.19 -11.49 8.03
C LEU A 115 2.92 -11.73 8.86
N GLU A 116 2.99 -12.55 9.91
CA GLU A 116 1.89 -12.77 10.85
C GLU A 116 1.46 -11.47 11.55
N GLU A 117 2.41 -10.66 12.00
CA GLU A 117 2.13 -9.35 12.59
C GLU A 117 1.51 -8.38 11.57
N PHE A 118 2.08 -8.31 10.36
CA PHE A 118 1.57 -7.48 9.28
C PHE A 118 0.13 -7.85 8.92
N THR A 119 -0.13 -9.13 8.70
CA THR A 119 -1.46 -9.63 8.32
C THR A 119 -2.48 -9.43 9.44
N THR A 120 -2.10 -9.64 10.69
CA THR A 120 -2.95 -9.35 11.86
C THR A 120 -3.29 -7.85 11.94
N SER A 121 -2.29 -6.98 11.79
CA SER A 121 -2.47 -5.52 11.79
C SER A 121 -3.37 -5.06 10.65
N LEU A 122 -3.17 -5.61 9.45
CA LEU A 122 -3.99 -5.34 8.27
C LEU A 122 -5.45 -5.75 8.54
N ARG A 123 -5.67 -6.99 9.00
CA ARG A 123 -7.00 -7.52 9.32
C ARG A 123 -7.76 -6.62 10.30
N LEU A 124 -7.15 -6.28 11.45
CA LEU A 124 -7.78 -5.45 12.48
C LEU A 124 -8.18 -4.05 11.96
N LYS A 125 -7.50 -3.54 10.95
CA LYS A 125 -7.81 -2.25 10.33
C LYS A 125 -8.86 -2.39 9.24
N LEU A 126 -8.81 -3.46 8.46
CA LEU A 126 -9.86 -3.78 7.49
C LEU A 126 -11.19 -4.01 8.18
N GLU A 127 -11.24 -4.69 9.34
CA GLU A 127 -12.48 -4.90 10.11
C GLU A 127 -13.18 -3.58 10.50
N LYS A 128 -12.44 -2.48 10.64
CA LYS A 128 -13.00 -1.15 10.95
C LYS A 128 -13.59 -0.44 9.72
N ILE A 129 -13.10 -0.79 8.54
CA ILE A 129 -13.45 -0.14 7.26
C ILE A 129 -14.46 -0.97 6.48
N MET A 130 -14.36 -2.29 6.63
CA MET A 130 -15.18 -3.32 6.03
C MET A 130 -15.72 -4.21 7.15
N PRO A 131 -16.69 -3.74 7.95
CA PRO A 131 -17.32 -4.61 8.93
C PRO A 131 -17.97 -5.77 8.17
N TYR A 132 -17.60 -7.01 8.52
CA TYR A 132 -18.28 -8.20 8.03
C TYR A 132 -19.77 -8.03 8.30
N LYS A 133 -20.59 -8.11 7.24
CA LYS A 133 -22.03 -8.28 7.38
C LYS A 133 -22.27 -9.78 7.32
N ASP A 134 -22.70 -10.33 8.44
CA ASP A 134 -23.20 -11.71 8.54
C ASP A 134 -24.40 -11.93 7.60
#